data_AF-A0AAD7R9B6-F1
#
_entry.id   AF-A0AAD7R9B6-F1
#
_cell.length_a   1.000
_cell.length_b   1.000
_cell.length_c   1.000
_cell.angle_alpha   90.00
_cell.angle_beta   90.00
_cell.angle_gamma   90.00
#
_symmetry.space_group_name_H-M   'P 1'
#
loop_
_entity.id
_entity.type
_entity.pdbx_description
1 polymer ?
#
loop_
_entity_poly.entity_id
_entity_poly.type
_entity_poly.pdbx_seq_one_letter_code
_entity_poly.pdbx_strand_id
1 'polypeptide(L)'
;MRQSESSPPGGRIFRPRLELTSSDNARFDCKALLRHHAVVWFDHKTDEGALQREQMLEQKLAALQRLLASAQEVSESVWQTPTVMRFRVQVVMRHSWLKNSTDSVGTQQEPWRVPNGLFHLPSEVQSAAAEWVESDTLRSGTDHTTKHTAGSRMDEQEQSEPMKPALLTEELGHGGVMLSGEGGQSVQRLSVRLREAEDQAVISQRRNAELQDVLEQKRRESQLHALESANQIQALQAQVHKLQAEVKVLRAERESVVSSSKEEVQLLRRAMEASTSAWERESAALQESVGSATAELDRWRHSAAECEQETVSLRARLQELTQRSAQAAQLQGDMQKKCAALQLECTALRADKKTLQDNMQRLEKELHSSQDQGSLLGRSVSALQRTQGELESRLAEQQDQHQQNSTRLKAQLDLAAKRTKGLQKEYEDTQVELVQVKERCCEVEQEKLSLSEELQQCRVSLRHLEERASRYEDTQVELVQVKERCCEVEQEKLSLSEELQQCRVSLRHLEERASRYEDTQVELVQVKERCCEVEQEKLSLSEELQQCRVSLRHLEERASRPSLQPLLAVLAGVVLAALLWGCSSLW
;
A
#
# COMPACT_ATOMS: atom_id res chain seq x y z
N MET A 1 -28.73 13.77 -58.83
CA MET A 1 -28.44 14.67 -57.69
C MET A 1 -28.89 13.97 -56.42
N ARG A 2 -28.16 13.94 -55.31
CA ARG A 2 -26.81 14.47 -55.00
C ARG A 2 -25.92 13.31 -54.53
N GLN A 3 -24.61 13.38 -54.81
CA GLN A 3 -23.64 12.58 -54.06
C GLN A 3 -23.42 13.29 -52.71
N SER A 4 -23.45 12.55 -51.61
CA SER A 4 -23.06 13.04 -50.29
C SER A 4 -21.74 12.37 -49.90
N GLU A 5 -20.70 13.17 -49.80
CA GLU A 5 -19.32 12.71 -49.64
C GLU A 5 -19.04 12.09 -48.26
N SER A 6 -18.05 11.22 -48.24
CA SER A 6 -17.46 10.62 -47.05
C SER A 6 -16.82 11.66 -46.11
N SER A 7 -17.00 11.50 -44.80
CA SER A 7 -16.09 12.03 -43.79
C SER A 7 -16.17 11.18 -42.50
N PRO A 8 -15.09 10.52 -42.06
CA PRO A 8 -15.04 9.89 -40.75
C PRO A 8 -14.87 10.96 -39.64
N PRO A 9 -15.32 10.71 -38.41
CA PRO A 9 -15.17 11.64 -37.31
C PRO A 9 -13.68 11.79 -36.93
N GLY A 10 -13.23 13.05 -36.79
CA GLY A 10 -11.83 13.37 -36.63
C GLY A 10 -11.21 12.87 -35.33
N GLY A 11 -10.42 11.81 -35.40
CA GLY A 11 -9.43 11.47 -34.38
C GLY A 11 -8.39 12.59 -34.27
N ARG A 12 -8.41 13.35 -33.18
CA ARG A 12 -7.39 14.38 -32.89
C ARG A 12 -6.08 13.69 -32.51
N ILE A 13 -5.28 13.32 -33.49
CA ILE A 13 -3.89 12.91 -33.28
C ILE A 13 -3.12 14.13 -32.79
N PHE A 14 -2.92 14.20 -31.47
CA PHE A 14 -2.07 15.19 -30.83
C PHE A 14 -0.61 14.87 -31.16
N ARG A 15 -0.11 15.34 -32.32
CA ARG A 15 1.33 15.34 -32.60
C ARG A 15 2.02 16.36 -31.69
N PRO A 16 2.93 15.97 -30.79
CA PRO A 16 3.80 16.93 -30.14
C PRO A 16 4.75 17.50 -31.21
N ARG A 17 4.73 18.82 -31.40
CA ARG A 17 5.72 19.50 -32.24
C ARG A 17 7.04 19.50 -31.48
N LEU A 18 7.94 18.57 -31.82
CA LEU A 18 9.32 18.60 -31.35
C LEU A 18 10.06 19.75 -32.03
N GLU A 19 9.95 20.95 -31.45
CA GLU A 19 10.89 22.04 -31.72
C GLU A 19 12.22 21.69 -31.05
N LEU A 20 13.14 21.14 -31.84
CA LEU A 20 14.52 20.88 -31.43
C LEU A 20 15.29 22.21 -31.39
N THR A 21 15.22 22.91 -30.27
CA THR A 21 16.23 23.90 -29.93
C THR A 21 17.54 23.20 -29.57
N SER A 22 18.67 23.81 -29.96
CA SER A 22 19.99 23.21 -29.89
C SER A 22 20.55 23.11 -28.47
N SER A 23 21.40 22.10 -28.25
CA SER A 23 22.18 21.85 -27.03
C SER A 23 21.37 21.37 -25.83
N ASP A 24 21.30 20.04 -25.63
CA ASP A 24 22.06 19.36 -24.58
C ASP A 24 21.71 17.87 -24.49
N ASN A 25 22.67 17.06 -24.04
CA ASN A 25 22.67 15.60 -23.92
C ASN A 25 21.28 14.92 -23.82
N ALA A 26 20.79 14.42 -24.95
CA ALA A 26 19.61 13.57 -25.03
C ALA A 26 19.85 12.21 -24.36
N ARG A 27 19.67 12.15 -23.04
CA ARG A 27 19.62 10.90 -22.28
C ARG A 27 18.42 10.08 -22.79
N PHE A 28 18.70 9.01 -23.54
CA PHE A 28 17.70 8.08 -24.06
C PHE A 28 16.88 7.49 -22.89
N ASP A 29 15.71 8.08 -22.60
CA ASP A 29 14.87 7.62 -21.50
C ASP A 29 14.01 6.44 -21.95
N CYS A 30 14.51 5.23 -21.71
CA CYS A 30 13.82 3.99 -22.02
C CYS A 30 12.40 3.94 -21.42
N LYS A 31 12.11 4.70 -20.35
CA LYS A 31 10.75 4.79 -19.78
C LYS A 31 9.78 5.54 -20.69
N ALA A 32 10.24 6.54 -21.44
CA ALA A 32 9.41 7.24 -22.42
C ALA A 32 9.05 6.30 -23.58
N LEU A 33 10.02 5.56 -24.10
CA LEU A 33 9.82 4.58 -25.17
C LEU A 33 8.87 3.45 -24.73
N LEU A 34 9.06 2.90 -23.52
CA LEU A 34 8.20 1.87 -22.94
C LEU A 34 6.75 2.36 -22.74
N ARG A 35 6.56 3.60 -22.28
CA ARG A 35 5.21 4.19 -22.15
C ARG A 35 4.54 4.36 -23.51
N HIS A 36 5.26 4.87 -24.51
CA HIS A 36 4.70 5.07 -25.85
C HIS A 36 4.35 3.73 -26.52
N HIS A 37 5.21 2.72 -26.38
CA HIS A 37 4.96 1.38 -26.90
C HIS A 37 3.82 0.68 -26.14
N ALA A 38 3.67 0.90 -24.84
CA ALA A 38 2.55 0.37 -24.07
C ALA A 38 1.20 0.98 -24.49
N VAL A 39 1.14 2.29 -24.73
CA VAL A 39 -0.08 2.98 -25.22
C VAL A 39 -0.45 2.49 -26.62
N VAL A 40 0.49 2.51 -27.57
CA VAL A 40 0.23 2.02 -28.95
C VAL A 40 -0.18 0.56 -28.98
N TRP A 41 0.41 -0.29 -28.12
CA TRP A 41 0.00 -1.69 -28.01
C TRP A 41 -1.39 -1.86 -27.40
N PHE A 42 -1.76 -1.03 -26.41
CA PHE A 42 -3.09 -1.04 -25.81
C PHE A 42 -4.16 -0.61 -26.81
N ASP A 43 -3.95 0.53 -27.49
CA ASP A 43 -4.86 1.07 -28.50
C ASP A 43 -5.07 0.05 -29.63
N HIS A 44 -3.99 -0.53 -30.16
CA HIS A 44 -4.06 -1.55 -31.20
C HIS A 44 -4.80 -2.82 -30.74
N LYS A 45 -4.61 -3.26 -29.49
CA LYS A 45 -5.35 -4.39 -28.91
C LYS A 45 -6.82 -4.08 -28.67
N THR A 46 -7.17 -2.85 -28.31
CA THR A 46 -8.57 -2.43 -28.16
C THR A 46 -9.27 -2.31 -29.52
N ASP A 47 -8.57 -1.83 -30.55
CA ASP A 47 -9.09 -1.71 -31.92
C ASP A 47 -9.28 -3.07 -32.58
N GLU A 48 -8.32 -4.00 -32.46
CA GLU A 48 -8.50 -5.41 -32.88
C GLU A 48 -9.73 -6.03 -32.19
N GLY A 49 -9.86 -5.83 -30.88
CA GLY A 49 -10.99 -6.33 -30.10
C GLY A 49 -12.31 -5.62 -30.42
N ALA A 50 -12.31 -4.39 -30.92
CA ALA A 50 -13.49 -3.68 -31.40
C ALA A 50 -13.92 -4.23 -32.76
N LEU A 51 -12.98 -4.32 -33.71
CA LEU A 51 -13.21 -4.83 -35.06
C LEU A 51 -13.72 -6.27 -35.07
N GLN A 52 -13.19 -7.15 -34.21
CA GLN A 52 -13.68 -8.52 -34.06
C GLN A 52 -15.12 -8.59 -33.51
N ARG A 53 -15.51 -7.64 -32.63
CA ARG A 53 -16.90 -7.56 -32.13
C ARG A 53 -17.83 -7.01 -33.20
N GLU A 54 -17.38 -6.01 -33.97
CA GLU A 54 -18.13 -5.44 -35.09
C GLU A 54 -18.40 -6.49 -36.17
N GLN A 55 -17.37 -7.23 -36.62
CA GLN A 55 -17.53 -8.35 -37.56
C GLN A 55 -18.46 -9.45 -37.02
N MET A 56 -18.39 -9.77 -35.72
CA MET A 56 -19.33 -10.72 -35.11
C MET A 56 -20.77 -10.20 -35.11
N LEU A 57 -20.98 -8.90 -34.87
CA LEU A 57 -22.29 -8.28 -34.92
C LEU A 57 -22.84 -8.27 -36.36
N GLU A 58 -22.03 -7.91 -37.35
CA GLU A 58 -22.39 -7.98 -38.77
C GLU A 58 -22.78 -9.41 -39.20
N GLN A 59 -21.98 -10.42 -38.82
CA GLN A 59 -22.30 -11.83 -39.10
C GLN A 59 -23.62 -12.26 -38.45
N LYS A 60 -23.89 -11.83 -37.22
CA LYS A 60 -25.17 -12.08 -36.52
C LYS A 60 -26.33 -11.37 -37.20
N LEU A 61 -26.14 -10.13 -37.65
CA LEU A 61 -27.16 -9.33 -38.34
C LEU A 61 -27.52 -9.97 -39.69
N ALA A 62 -26.53 -10.40 -40.46
CA ALA A 62 -26.73 -11.15 -41.71
C ALA A 62 -27.39 -12.52 -41.49
N ALA A 63 -27.10 -13.21 -40.39
CA ALA A 63 -27.77 -14.46 -40.02
C ALA A 63 -29.25 -14.23 -39.67
N LEU A 64 -29.55 -13.18 -38.88
CA LEU A 64 -30.92 -12.80 -38.55
C LEU A 64 -31.72 -12.37 -39.79
N GLN A 65 -31.11 -11.64 -40.72
CA GLN A 65 -31.75 -11.27 -41.99
C GLN A 65 -32.11 -12.49 -42.85
N ARG A 66 -31.22 -13.50 -42.94
CA ARG A 66 -31.52 -14.76 -43.66
C ARG A 66 -32.63 -15.55 -42.97
N LEU A 67 -32.62 -15.63 -41.63
CA LEU A 67 -33.69 -16.29 -40.88
C LEU A 67 -35.03 -15.58 -41.07
N LEU A 68 -35.05 -14.24 -41.05
CA LEU A 68 -36.25 -13.44 -41.30
C LEU A 68 -36.80 -13.69 -42.70
N ALA A 69 -35.95 -13.67 -43.74
CA ALA A 69 -36.35 -13.97 -45.11
C ALA A 69 -36.96 -15.39 -45.23
N SER A 70 -36.28 -16.41 -44.67
CA SER A 70 -36.80 -17.78 -44.70
C SER A 70 -38.11 -17.95 -43.92
N ALA A 71 -38.27 -17.25 -42.79
CA ALA A 71 -39.52 -17.25 -42.03
C ALA A 71 -40.65 -16.55 -42.79
N GLN A 72 -40.33 -15.52 -43.58
CA GLN A 72 -41.30 -14.79 -44.40
C GLN A 72 -41.75 -15.64 -45.60
N GLU A 73 -40.83 -16.30 -46.32
CA GLU A 73 -41.16 -17.29 -47.37
C GLU A 73 -41.98 -18.47 -46.84
N VAL A 74 -41.63 -19.01 -45.67
CA VAL A 74 -42.42 -20.05 -44.99
C VAL A 74 -43.81 -19.52 -44.60
N SER A 75 -43.92 -18.27 -44.17
CA SER A 75 -45.23 -17.68 -43.87
C SER A 75 -46.09 -17.54 -45.13
N GLU A 76 -45.56 -16.98 -46.22
CA GLU A 76 -46.31 -16.74 -47.46
C GLU A 76 -46.72 -18.06 -48.14
N SER A 77 -45.87 -19.08 -48.12
CA SER A 77 -46.20 -20.42 -48.62
C SER A 77 -47.27 -21.12 -47.77
N VAL A 78 -47.21 -21.05 -46.44
CA VAL A 78 -48.26 -21.59 -45.55
C VAL A 78 -49.61 -20.88 -45.77
N TRP A 79 -49.61 -19.55 -45.92
CA TRP A 79 -50.84 -18.77 -46.16
C TRP A 79 -51.49 -19.04 -47.53
N GLN A 80 -50.74 -19.52 -48.53
CA GLN A 80 -51.27 -19.87 -49.85
C GLN A 80 -51.78 -21.32 -49.97
N THR A 81 -51.61 -22.15 -48.94
CA THR A 81 -52.16 -23.52 -48.98
C THR A 81 -53.70 -23.52 -49.04
N PRO A 82 -54.34 -24.32 -49.92
CA PRO A 82 -55.81 -24.36 -50.05
C PRO A 82 -56.53 -24.70 -48.73
N THR A 83 -55.88 -25.49 -47.87
CA THR A 83 -56.39 -25.90 -46.56
C THR A 83 -56.52 -24.70 -45.61
N VAL A 84 -55.50 -23.83 -45.55
CA VAL A 84 -55.49 -22.64 -44.68
C VAL A 84 -56.47 -21.57 -45.20
N MET A 85 -56.58 -21.40 -46.52
CA MET A 85 -57.64 -20.60 -47.15
C MET A 85 -59.04 -21.08 -46.72
N ARG A 86 -59.31 -22.39 -46.78
CA ARG A 86 -60.59 -23.00 -46.41
C ARG A 86 -60.94 -22.78 -44.93
N PHE A 87 -59.96 -22.94 -44.03
CA PHE A 87 -60.12 -22.63 -42.61
C PHE A 87 -60.38 -21.14 -42.36
N ARG A 88 -59.69 -20.22 -43.06
CA ARG A 88 -59.98 -18.78 -42.96
C ARG A 88 -61.40 -18.44 -43.41
N VAL A 89 -61.88 -19.00 -44.52
CA VAL A 89 -63.27 -18.79 -44.99
C VAL A 89 -64.28 -19.33 -43.99
N GLN A 90 -64.07 -20.53 -43.43
CA GLN A 90 -64.94 -21.08 -42.39
C GLN A 90 -64.93 -20.24 -41.10
N VAL A 91 -63.77 -19.78 -40.63
CA VAL A 91 -63.67 -18.93 -39.43
C VAL A 91 -64.33 -17.58 -39.66
N VAL A 92 -64.13 -16.94 -40.81
CA VAL A 92 -64.77 -15.66 -41.17
C VAL A 92 -66.29 -15.83 -41.31
N MET A 93 -66.78 -16.89 -41.97
CA MET A 93 -68.22 -17.20 -42.00
C MET A 93 -68.79 -17.44 -40.60
N ARG A 94 -68.11 -18.22 -39.76
CA ARG A 94 -68.56 -18.52 -38.39
C ARG A 94 -68.57 -17.27 -37.51
N HIS A 95 -67.60 -16.37 -37.66
CA HIS A 95 -67.57 -15.12 -36.91
C HIS A 95 -68.62 -14.12 -37.42
N SER A 96 -68.88 -14.07 -38.74
CA SER A 96 -69.97 -13.29 -39.33
C SER A 96 -71.35 -13.82 -38.92
N TRP A 97 -71.51 -15.14 -38.78
CA TRP A 97 -72.74 -15.77 -38.32
C TRP A 97 -73.00 -15.49 -36.84
N LEU A 98 -71.99 -15.64 -35.97
CA LEU A 98 -72.11 -15.24 -34.55
C LEU A 98 -72.49 -13.76 -34.41
N LYS A 99 -71.88 -12.88 -35.20
CA LYS A 99 -72.13 -11.43 -35.12
C LYS A 99 -73.52 -11.02 -35.62
N ASN A 100 -74.04 -11.66 -36.67
CA ASN A 100 -75.43 -11.45 -37.09
C ASN A 100 -76.45 -12.07 -36.13
N SER A 101 -76.06 -13.07 -35.32
CA SER A 101 -76.91 -13.63 -34.27
C SER A 101 -76.99 -12.78 -32.99
N THR A 102 -76.06 -11.85 -32.75
CA THR A 102 -76.10 -10.97 -31.57
C THR A 102 -76.92 -9.70 -31.75
N ASP A 103 -77.16 -9.27 -32.99
CA ASP A 103 -77.84 -8.00 -33.29
C ASP A 103 -79.36 -8.16 -33.48
N SER A 104 -79.91 -9.35 -33.24
CA SER A 104 -81.33 -9.66 -33.40
C SER A 104 -81.91 -10.39 -32.18
N VAL A 105 -82.96 -9.81 -31.60
CA VAL A 105 -83.75 -10.31 -30.44
C VAL A 105 -83.07 -10.18 -29.08
N GLY A 106 -83.27 -9.01 -28.45
CA GLY A 106 -83.54 -8.97 -27.01
C GLY A 106 -85.00 -9.32 -26.74
N THR A 107 -85.31 -9.73 -25.50
CA THR A 107 -86.67 -9.97 -24.94
C THR A 107 -87.33 -11.34 -25.23
N GLN A 108 -86.82 -12.40 -24.58
CA GLN A 108 -87.55 -13.19 -23.57
C GLN A 108 -86.69 -14.39 -23.12
N GLN A 109 -86.73 -14.73 -21.83
CA GLN A 109 -86.05 -15.91 -21.29
C GLN A 109 -87.03 -17.08 -21.19
N GLU A 110 -86.67 -18.18 -21.84
CA GLU A 110 -87.36 -19.49 -21.90
C GLU A 110 -88.78 -19.50 -22.52
N PRO A 111 -89.24 -20.63 -23.11
CA PRO A 111 -88.63 -21.97 -23.17
C PRO A 111 -88.42 -22.51 -24.62
N TRP A 112 -87.82 -23.70 -24.76
CA TRP A 112 -88.29 -24.74 -25.70
C TRP A 112 -87.87 -26.15 -25.23
N ARG A 113 -88.69 -26.73 -24.35
CA ARG A 113 -89.03 -28.17 -24.42
C ARG A 113 -90.07 -28.33 -25.54
N VAL A 114 -90.27 -29.56 -26.06
CA VAL A 114 -91.45 -30.14 -26.79
C VAL A 114 -91.00 -30.89 -28.06
N PRO A 115 -91.62 -32.02 -28.49
CA PRO A 115 -92.64 -32.86 -27.83
C PRO A 115 -92.17 -34.29 -27.53
N ASN A 116 -92.89 -34.95 -26.62
CA ASN A 116 -93.05 -36.41 -26.62
C ASN A 116 -94.57 -36.67 -26.54
N GLY A 117 -95.15 -37.40 -27.51
CA GLY A 117 -96.59 -37.70 -27.53
C GLY A 117 -97.13 -38.10 -28.90
N LEU A 118 -97.82 -39.26 -28.95
CA LEU A 118 -98.27 -40.03 -30.14
C LEU A 118 -97.09 -40.54 -31.01
N PHE A 119 -96.92 -41.84 -31.29
CA PHE A 119 -97.83 -42.99 -31.18
C PHE A 119 -97.30 -44.12 -30.28
N HIS A 120 -98.22 -44.93 -29.74
CA HIS A 120 -97.94 -46.18 -29.03
C HIS A 120 -98.23 -47.39 -29.93
N LEU A 121 -97.26 -48.32 -30.02
CA LEU A 121 -97.40 -49.77 -30.31
C LEU A 121 -97.97 -50.20 -31.70
N PRO A 122 -97.76 -51.46 -32.14
CA PRO A 122 -97.08 -52.56 -31.45
C PRO A 122 -95.84 -53.15 -32.17
N SER A 123 -94.91 -53.66 -31.37
CA SER A 123 -93.98 -54.73 -31.77
C SER A 123 -94.47 -56.02 -31.12
N GLU A 124 -95.43 -56.70 -31.75
CA GLU A 124 -95.87 -58.04 -31.35
C GLU A 124 -96.60 -58.72 -32.52
N VAL A 125 -95.87 -59.45 -33.38
CA VAL A 125 -96.22 -60.78 -33.93
C VAL A 125 -94.93 -61.42 -34.49
N GLN A 126 -94.26 -62.22 -33.67
CA GLN A 126 -93.59 -63.44 -34.14
C GLN A 126 -94.02 -64.58 -33.22
N SER A 127 -95.13 -65.25 -33.57
CA SER A 127 -95.41 -66.68 -33.31
C SER A 127 -96.86 -67.02 -33.68
N ALA A 128 -97.04 -68.15 -34.38
CA ALA A 128 -98.30 -68.83 -34.72
C ALA A 128 -99.32 -68.02 -35.58
N ALA A 129 -99.79 -68.46 -36.75
CA ALA A 129 -99.70 -69.75 -37.44
C ALA A 129 -100.34 -69.61 -38.85
N ALA A 130 -100.07 -70.58 -39.72
CA ALA A 130 -100.88 -70.97 -40.90
C ALA A 130 -100.99 -69.96 -42.09
N GLU A 131 -101.21 -70.37 -43.36
CA GLU A 131 -100.98 -71.62 -44.13
C GLU A 131 -101.41 -71.33 -45.62
N TRP A 132 -101.05 -72.19 -46.59
CA TRP A 132 -101.48 -72.19 -48.03
C TRP A 132 -100.91 -71.06 -48.94
N VAL A 133 -100.02 -71.36 -49.91
CA VAL A 133 -100.26 -71.87 -51.31
C VAL A 133 -100.78 -70.73 -52.22
N GLU A 134 -100.31 -70.43 -53.44
CA GLU A 134 -99.85 -71.21 -54.61
C GLU A 134 -98.93 -70.27 -55.46
N SER A 135 -97.91 -70.64 -56.26
CA SER A 135 -97.13 -71.87 -56.52
C SER A 135 -95.85 -71.49 -57.32
N ASP A 136 -94.96 -72.45 -57.62
CA ASP A 136 -94.26 -72.47 -58.92
C ASP A 136 -93.72 -73.88 -59.27
N THR A 137 -93.86 -74.31 -60.52
CA THR A 137 -93.80 -75.73 -60.90
C THR A 137 -92.88 -76.02 -62.10
N LEU A 138 -92.27 -77.22 -62.08
CA LEU A 138 -91.69 -77.97 -63.21
C LEU A 138 -90.35 -77.50 -63.80
N ARG A 139 -89.30 -78.33 -63.62
CA ARG A 139 -88.77 -79.12 -64.75
C ARG A 139 -87.89 -80.32 -64.38
N SER A 140 -88.30 -81.48 -64.89
CA SER A 140 -87.56 -82.71 -65.25
C SER A 140 -88.46 -83.90 -64.86
N GLY A 141 -88.70 -84.92 -65.65
CA GLY A 141 -88.18 -85.31 -66.95
C GLY A 141 -88.89 -86.61 -67.36
N THR A 142 -89.14 -86.72 -68.66
CA THR A 142 -89.60 -87.90 -69.41
C THR A 142 -88.93 -89.21 -68.96
N ASP A 143 -89.60 -90.36 -69.06
CA ASP A 143 -89.69 -91.15 -70.31
C ASP A 143 -90.78 -92.26 -70.26
N HIS A 144 -90.99 -92.91 -71.42
CA HIS A 144 -91.48 -94.30 -71.65
C HIS A 144 -92.87 -94.76 -71.05
N THR A 145 -93.75 -95.49 -71.75
CA THR A 145 -93.78 -95.97 -73.15
C THR A 145 -95.23 -96.31 -73.61
N THR A 146 -95.42 -96.28 -74.92
CA THR A 146 -96.63 -96.59 -75.73
C THR A 146 -97.25 -97.98 -75.60
N LYS A 147 -98.51 -98.10 -76.08
CA LYS A 147 -99.33 -99.31 -76.42
C LYS A 147 -100.11 -99.91 -75.23
N HIS A 148 -101.38 -100.32 -75.37
CA HIS A 148 -102.08 -100.77 -76.58
C HIS A 148 -103.39 -100.03 -76.90
N THR A 149 -103.60 -99.77 -78.20
CA THR A 149 -104.94 -99.68 -78.79
C THR A 149 -105.36 -101.08 -79.21
N ALA A 150 -106.48 -101.58 -78.70
CA ALA A 150 -107.13 -102.80 -79.20
C ALA A 150 -108.54 -102.43 -79.65
N GLY A 151 -108.69 -102.22 -80.96
CA GLY A 151 -110.00 -102.02 -81.57
C GLY A 151 -110.68 -103.37 -81.81
N SER A 152 -111.87 -103.54 -81.26
CA SER A 152 -112.94 -104.34 -81.84
C SER A 152 -114.16 -103.42 -81.87
N ARG A 153 -114.41 -102.78 -83.03
CA ARG A 153 -115.30 -103.34 -84.04
C ARG A 153 -116.76 -103.29 -83.57
N MET A 154 -117.35 -102.11 -83.70
CA MET A 154 -118.79 -101.96 -83.88
C MET A 154 -119.01 -101.65 -85.36
N ASP A 155 -119.14 -102.71 -86.17
CA ASP A 155 -119.85 -102.61 -87.43
C ASP A 155 -121.34 -102.59 -87.05
N GLU A 156 -122.04 -101.48 -87.30
CA GLU A 156 -123.50 -101.51 -87.37
C GLU A 156 -123.89 -102.27 -88.64
N GLN A 157 -124.57 -103.40 -88.51
CA GLN A 157 -125.53 -103.79 -89.54
C GLN A 157 -126.67 -104.64 -88.98
N GLU A 158 -127.83 -103.99 -88.89
CA GLU A 158 -129.17 -104.46 -89.28
C GLU A 158 -129.32 -105.99 -89.44
N GLN A 159 -130.12 -106.67 -88.62
CA GLN A 159 -131.58 -106.66 -88.75
C GLN A 159 -132.09 -106.58 -90.20
N SER A 160 -131.93 -107.68 -90.95
CA SER A 160 -132.99 -108.18 -91.82
C SER A 160 -132.80 -109.66 -92.15
N GLU A 161 -133.87 -110.44 -92.02
CA GLU A 161 -133.94 -111.85 -92.36
C GLU A 161 -133.78 -112.07 -93.88
N PRO A 162 -133.14 -113.17 -94.32
CA PRO A 162 -133.34 -113.72 -95.65
C PRO A 162 -134.33 -114.89 -95.62
N MET A 163 -135.52 -114.70 -96.20
CA MET A 163 -136.45 -115.79 -96.56
C MET A 163 -137.06 -115.44 -97.91
N LYS A 164 -136.86 -116.21 -98.99
CA LYS A 164 -137.30 -117.58 -99.31
C LYS A 164 -136.64 -117.95 -100.67
N PRO A 165 -136.55 -119.23 -101.15
CA PRO A 165 -137.74 -120.02 -101.52
C PRO A 165 -137.58 -121.57 -101.46
N ALA A 166 -138.58 -122.29 -102.00
CA ALA A 166 -138.61 -123.73 -102.28
C ALA A 166 -138.67 -124.67 -101.04
N LEU A 167 -139.35 -125.84 -101.04
CA LEU A 167 -140.41 -126.42 -101.89
C LEU A 167 -140.93 -127.70 -101.17
N LEU A 168 -142.19 -128.11 -101.40
CA LEU A 168 -142.78 -129.39 -100.93
C LEU A 168 -142.94 -129.50 -99.38
N THR A 169 -143.94 -130.18 -98.80
CA THR A 169 -145.04 -130.99 -99.32
C THR A 169 -146.13 -131.03 -98.24
N GLU A 170 -147.40 -130.80 -98.58
CA GLU A 170 -148.51 -131.27 -97.74
C GLU A 170 -149.76 -131.52 -98.61
N GLU A 171 -149.82 -132.72 -99.19
CA GLU A 171 -151.09 -133.29 -99.60
C GLU A 171 -151.75 -133.94 -98.36
N LEU A 172 -153.00 -133.57 -98.09
CA LEU A 172 -154.09 -134.55 -97.88
C LEU A 172 -155.43 -133.79 -97.79
N GLY A 173 -156.17 -133.79 -98.90
CA GLY A 173 -157.60 -133.45 -98.86
C GLY A 173 -158.43 -134.64 -98.40
N HIS A 174 -159.47 -134.42 -97.60
CA HIS A 174 -160.55 -135.36 -97.35
C HIS A 174 -161.89 -134.63 -97.32
N GLY A 175 -162.91 -135.21 -97.95
CA GLY A 175 -164.23 -134.59 -98.15
C GLY A 175 -164.42 -134.06 -99.58
N GLY A 176 -165.08 -134.78 -100.50
CA GLY A 176 -165.69 -136.10 -100.40
C GLY A 176 -166.93 -136.20 -101.27
N VAL A 177 -167.35 -137.44 -101.58
CA VAL A 177 -168.69 -137.80 -102.12
C VAL A 177 -168.93 -137.31 -103.56
N MET A 178 -168.97 -138.22 -104.56
CA MET A 178 -170.21 -138.86 -105.07
C MET A 178 -171.24 -137.81 -105.57
N LEU A 179 -171.75 -137.85 -106.80
CA LEU A 179 -172.43 -139.00 -107.40
C LEU A 179 -172.32 -139.05 -108.93
N SER A 180 -172.70 -140.22 -109.45
CA SER A 180 -173.12 -140.48 -110.83
C SER A 180 -174.07 -139.42 -111.41
N GLY A 181 -173.95 -139.13 -112.72
CA GLY A 181 -175.04 -138.55 -113.50
C GLY A 181 -174.65 -137.46 -114.50
N GLU A 182 -174.75 -137.81 -115.79
CA GLU A 182 -175.14 -136.92 -116.91
C GLU A 182 -174.21 -135.75 -117.31
N GLY A 183 -173.57 -135.90 -118.47
CA GLY A 183 -172.63 -134.93 -119.03
C GLY A 183 -173.30 -133.79 -119.83
N GLY A 184 -172.79 -132.56 -119.65
CA GLY A 184 -173.15 -131.40 -120.46
C GLY A 184 -172.66 -130.06 -119.91
N GLN A 185 -172.62 -129.90 -118.57
CA GLN A 185 -172.35 -128.60 -117.92
C GLN A 185 -170.90 -128.39 -117.43
N SER A 186 -169.97 -129.28 -117.77
CA SER A 186 -168.58 -129.26 -117.27
C SER A 186 -167.64 -128.37 -118.09
N VAL A 187 -167.86 -128.23 -119.40
CA VAL A 187 -166.93 -127.55 -120.33
C VAL A 187 -166.87 -126.03 -120.12
N GLN A 188 -168.02 -125.38 -119.86
CA GLN A 188 -168.06 -123.93 -119.61
C GLN A 188 -167.33 -123.54 -118.31
N ARG A 189 -167.39 -124.38 -117.27
CA ARG A 189 -166.80 -124.07 -115.95
C ARG A 189 -165.27 -124.06 -115.95
N LEU A 190 -164.64 -124.85 -116.83
CA LEU A 190 -163.18 -124.88 -116.99
C LEU A 190 -162.67 -123.65 -117.77
N SER A 191 -163.45 -123.14 -118.73
CA SER A 191 -163.05 -121.99 -119.56
C SER A 191 -162.98 -120.68 -118.77
N VAL A 192 -163.86 -120.50 -117.78
CA VAL A 192 -163.83 -119.34 -116.87
C VAL A 192 -162.59 -119.37 -115.98
N ARG A 193 -162.30 -120.52 -115.37
CA ARG A 193 -161.12 -120.68 -114.49
C ARG A 193 -159.79 -120.49 -115.21
N LEU A 194 -159.69 -120.85 -116.50
CA LEU A 194 -158.50 -120.58 -117.30
C LEU A 194 -158.28 -119.07 -117.44
N ARG A 195 -159.34 -118.30 -117.71
CA ARG A 195 -159.26 -116.83 -117.80
C ARG A 195 -158.94 -116.17 -116.46
N GLU A 196 -159.54 -116.63 -115.37
CA GLU A 196 -159.21 -116.16 -114.01
C GLU A 196 -157.74 -116.43 -113.66
N ALA A 197 -157.17 -117.57 -114.10
CA ALA A 197 -155.75 -117.89 -113.92
C ALA A 197 -154.83 -117.05 -114.83
N GLU A 198 -155.24 -116.75 -116.07
CA GLU A 198 -154.54 -115.82 -116.97
C GLU A 198 -154.52 -114.40 -116.36
N ASP A 199 -155.66 -113.91 -115.87
CA ASP A 199 -155.76 -112.60 -115.20
C ASP A 199 -154.91 -112.57 -113.92
N GLN A 200 -154.87 -113.65 -113.12
CA GLN A 200 -153.98 -113.77 -111.96
C GLN A 200 -152.50 -113.83 -112.36
N ALA A 201 -152.15 -114.45 -113.48
CA ALA A 201 -150.79 -114.46 -114.01
C ALA A 201 -150.37 -113.04 -114.44
N VAL A 202 -151.23 -112.31 -115.16
CA VAL A 202 -151.00 -110.90 -115.52
C VAL A 202 -150.88 -110.00 -114.28
N ILE A 203 -151.74 -110.20 -113.26
CA ILE A 203 -151.68 -109.44 -111.99
C ILE A 203 -150.38 -109.76 -111.22
N SER A 204 -149.96 -111.02 -111.15
CA SER A 204 -148.72 -111.41 -110.46
C SER A 204 -147.46 -110.98 -111.22
N GLN A 205 -147.46 -111.01 -112.55
CA GLN A 205 -146.40 -110.44 -113.38
C GLN A 205 -146.31 -108.92 -113.20
N ARG A 206 -147.46 -108.22 -113.18
CA ARG A 206 -147.53 -106.79 -112.89
C ARG A 206 -147.01 -106.47 -111.48
N ARG A 207 -147.41 -107.24 -110.46
CA ARG A 207 -146.89 -107.08 -109.08
C ARG A 207 -145.39 -107.35 -108.99
N ASN A 208 -144.86 -108.33 -109.72
CA ASN A 208 -143.43 -108.59 -109.77
C ASN A 208 -142.68 -107.44 -110.45
N ALA A 209 -143.24 -106.83 -111.51
CA ALA A 209 -142.67 -105.63 -112.12
C ALA A 209 -142.72 -104.43 -111.16
N GLU A 210 -143.85 -104.17 -110.50
CA GLU A 210 -143.99 -103.11 -109.49
C GLU A 210 -143.03 -103.30 -108.30
N LEU A 211 -142.84 -104.54 -107.82
CA LEU A 211 -141.85 -104.88 -106.79
C LEU A 211 -140.41 -104.69 -107.29
N GLN A 212 -140.12 -105.03 -108.56
CA GLN A 212 -138.81 -104.83 -109.15
C GLN A 212 -138.48 -103.33 -109.32
N ASP A 213 -139.45 -102.52 -109.78
CA ASP A 213 -139.34 -101.06 -109.84
C ASP A 213 -139.10 -100.45 -108.45
N VAL A 214 -139.82 -100.92 -107.42
CA VAL A 214 -139.62 -100.48 -106.02
C VAL A 214 -138.25 -100.90 -105.48
N LEU A 215 -137.78 -102.11 -105.78
CA LEU A 215 -136.43 -102.56 -105.39
C LEU A 215 -135.34 -101.77 -106.11
N GLU A 216 -135.52 -101.46 -107.40
CA GLU A 216 -134.61 -100.60 -108.14
C GLU A 216 -134.64 -99.16 -107.62
N GLN A 217 -135.81 -98.62 -107.27
CA GLN A 217 -135.92 -97.31 -106.64
C GLN A 217 -135.23 -97.29 -105.27
N LYS A 218 -135.43 -98.31 -104.43
CA LYS A 218 -134.72 -98.44 -103.14
C LYS A 218 -133.21 -98.59 -103.31
N ARG A 219 -132.74 -99.27 -104.36
CA ARG A 219 -131.31 -99.28 -104.73
C ARG A 219 -130.82 -97.90 -105.15
N ARG A 220 -131.57 -97.14 -105.97
CA ARG A 220 -131.22 -95.77 -106.38
C ARG A 220 -131.19 -94.82 -105.17
N GLU A 221 -132.17 -94.90 -104.28
CA GLU A 221 -132.23 -94.12 -103.02
C GLU A 221 -131.07 -94.48 -102.08
N SER A 222 -130.77 -95.76 -101.91
CA SER A 222 -129.62 -96.23 -101.11
C SER A 222 -128.28 -95.80 -101.71
N GLN A 223 -128.12 -95.83 -103.04
CA GLN A 223 -126.93 -95.33 -103.74
C GLN A 223 -126.78 -93.82 -103.60
N LEU A 224 -127.86 -93.04 -103.73
CA LEU A 224 -127.83 -91.61 -103.50
C LEU A 224 -127.48 -91.30 -102.04
N HIS A 225 -128.06 -91.99 -101.07
CA HIS A 225 -127.74 -91.80 -99.65
C HIS A 225 -126.29 -92.22 -99.32
N ALA A 226 -125.77 -93.27 -99.96
CA ALA A 226 -124.36 -93.66 -99.87
C ALA A 226 -123.42 -92.62 -100.49
N LEU A 227 -123.82 -91.98 -101.60
CA LEU A 227 -123.06 -90.87 -102.22
C LEU A 227 -123.13 -89.59 -101.37
N GLU A 228 -124.29 -89.24 -100.81
CA GLU A 228 -124.47 -88.11 -99.92
C GLU A 228 -123.66 -88.27 -98.63
N SER A 229 -123.72 -89.44 -98.00
CA SER A 229 -122.91 -89.75 -96.81
C SER A 229 -121.41 -89.84 -97.14
N ALA A 230 -121.00 -90.38 -98.30
CA ALA A 230 -119.62 -90.34 -98.75
C ALA A 230 -119.13 -88.90 -98.99
N ASN A 231 -119.93 -88.04 -99.64
CA ASN A 231 -119.64 -86.62 -99.83
C ASN A 231 -119.53 -85.90 -98.47
N GLN A 232 -120.41 -86.21 -97.52
CA GLN A 232 -120.39 -85.64 -96.18
C GLN A 232 -119.14 -86.09 -95.40
N ILE A 233 -118.76 -87.37 -95.48
CA ILE A 233 -117.52 -87.90 -94.91
C ILE A 233 -116.31 -87.23 -95.55
N GLN A 234 -116.28 -87.05 -96.87
CA GLN A 234 -115.19 -86.37 -97.57
C GLN A 234 -115.09 -84.89 -97.18
N ALA A 235 -116.23 -84.19 -97.02
CA ALA A 235 -116.27 -82.81 -96.55
C ALA A 235 -115.76 -82.67 -95.10
N LEU A 236 -116.17 -83.57 -94.20
CA LEU A 236 -115.67 -83.63 -92.82
C LEU A 236 -114.19 -83.99 -92.77
N GLN A 237 -113.73 -84.95 -93.58
CA GLN A 237 -112.31 -85.27 -93.72
C GLN A 237 -111.51 -84.06 -94.21
N ALA A 238 -111.99 -83.32 -95.22
CA ALA A 238 -111.34 -82.11 -95.71
C ALA A 238 -111.28 -81.01 -94.64
N GLN A 239 -112.35 -80.82 -93.85
CA GLN A 239 -112.35 -79.91 -92.69
C GLN A 239 -111.34 -80.35 -91.62
N VAL A 240 -111.27 -81.63 -91.29
CA VAL A 240 -110.28 -82.17 -90.34
C VAL A 240 -108.84 -81.95 -90.85
N HIS A 241 -108.56 -82.20 -92.13
CA HIS A 241 -107.23 -81.94 -92.71
C HIS A 241 -106.89 -80.44 -92.70
N LYS A 242 -107.86 -79.56 -92.99
CA LYS A 242 -107.69 -78.10 -92.90
C LYS A 242 -107.38 -77.66 -91.46
N LEU A 243 -108.17 -78.08 -90.48
CA LEU A 243 -107.94 -77.78 -89.06
C LEU A 243 -106.60 -78.36 -88.58
N GLN A 244 -106.20 -79.55 -89.03
CA GLN A 244 -104.88 -80.11 -88.73
C GLN A 244 -103.73 -79.29 -89.33
N ALA A 245 -103.93 -78.66 -90.49
CA ALA A 245 -102.94 -77.76 -91.08
C ALA A 245 -102.87 -76.43 -90.30
N GLU A 246 -104.01 -75.80 -90.02
CA GLU A 246 -104.10 -74.57 -89.21
C GLU A 246 -103.47 -74.77 -87.82
N VAL A 247 -103.77 -75.88 -87.14
CA VAL A 247 -103.16 -76.23 -85.85
C VAL A 247 -101.65 -76.49 -85.95
N LYS A 248 -101.12 -76.96 -87.09
CA LYS A 248 -99.66 -77.06 -87.31
C LYS A 248 -99.03 -75.67 -87.48
N VAL A 249 -99.67 -74.78 -88.23
CA VAL A 249 -99.19 -73.39 -88.41
C VAL A 249 -99.20 -72.65 -87.07
N LEU A 250 -100.32 -72.68 -86.33
CA LEU A 250 -100.43 -72.05 -85.01
C LEU A 250 -99.42 -72.62 -83.99
N ARG A 251 -99.07 -73.91 -84.08
CA ARG A 251 -97.98 -74.49 -83.26
C ARG A 251 -96.62 -73.93 -83.65
N ALA A 252 -96.31 -73.84 -84.95
CA ALA A 252 -95.06 -73.28 -85.45
C ALA A 252 -94.93 -71.78 -85.11
N GLU A 253 -96.00 -71.00 -85.27
CA GLU A 253 -96.08 -69.59 -84.85
C GLU A 253 -95.87 -69.46 -83.34
N ARG A 254 -96.58 -70.26 -82.53
CA ARG A 254 -96.39 -70.31 -81.08
C ARG A 254 -94.98 -70.71 -80.68
N GLU A 255 -94.33 -71.63 -81.40
CA GLU A 255 -92.94 -72.03 -81.17
C GLU A 255 -91.94 -70.93 -81.58
N SER A 256 -92.22 -70.17 -82.65
CA SER A 256 -91.44 -69.00 -83.07
C SER A 256 -91.55 -67.85 -82.08
N VAL A 257 -92.75 -67.55 -81.57
CA VAL A 257 -92.98 -66.53 -80.53
C VAL A 257 -92.35 -66.98 -79.20
N VAL A 258 -92.44 -68.25 -78.84
CA VAL A 258 -91.79 -68.78 -77.63
C VAL A 258 -90.26 -68.79 -77.74
N SER A 259 -89.69 -68.95 -78.93
CA SER A 259 -88.23 -68.82 -79.13
C SER A 259 -87.79 -67.36 -79.09
N SER A 260 -88.46 -66.46 -79.83
CA SER A 260 -88.21 -65.00 -79.76
C SER A 260 -88.31 -64.46 -78.34
N SER A 261 -89.38 -64.80 -77.61
CA SER A 261 -89.57 -64.38 -76.21
C SER A 261 -88.50 -64.95 -75.27
N LYS A 262 -88.01 -66.19 -75.51
CA LYS A 262 -86.86 -66.73 -74.75
C LYS A 262 -85.56 -66.00 -75.06
N GLU A 263 -85.34 -65.59 -76.30
CA GLU A 263 -84.16 -64.82 -76.70
C GLU A 263 -84.19 -63.42 -76.09
N GLU A 264 -85.33 -62.73 -76.11
CA GLU A 264 -85.55 -61.46 -75.42
C GLU A 264 -85.32 -61.57 -73.91
N VAL A 265 -85.90 -62.59 -73.24
CA VAL A 265 -85.69 -62.83 -71.80
C VAL A 265 -84.22 -63.16 -71.49
N GLN A 266 -83.52 -63.87 -72.37
CA GLN A 266 -82.07 -64.10 -72.22
C GLN A 266 -81.25 -62.81 -72.40
N LEU A 267 -81.61 -61.95 -73.36
CA LEU A 267 -80.95 -60.66 -73.57
C LEU A 267 -81.18 -59.72 -72.38
N LEU A 268 -82.42 -59.63 -71.88
CA LEU A 268 -82.76 -58.86 -70.68
C LEU A 268 -82.03 -59.39 -69.45
N ARG A 269 -81.95 -60.72 -69.28
CA ARG A 269 -81.18 -61.34 -68.19
C ARG A 269 -79.69 -60.99 -68.28
N ARG A 270 -79.06 -61.14 -69.46
CA ARG A 270 -77.65 -60.75 -69.68
C ARG A 270 -77.42 -59.26 -69.44
N ALA A 271 -78.36 -58.40 -69.82
CA ALA A 271 -78.29 -56.96 -69.57
C ALA A 271 -78.40 -56.63 -68.08
N MET A 272 -79.28 -57.30 -67.34
CA MET A 272 -79.36 -57.17 -65.88
C MET A 272 -78.08 -57.67 -65.21
N GLU A 273 -77.56 -58.85 -65.57
CA GLU A 273 -76.30 -59.42 -65.05
C GLU A 273 -75.08 -58.53 -65.38
N ALA A 274 -75.05 -57.92 -66.57
CA ALA A 274 -74.03 -56.94 -66.94
C ALA A 274 -74.14 -55.64 -66.11
N SER A 275 -75.36 -55.19 -65.81
CA SER A 275 -75.62 -54.01 -64.99
C SER A 275 -75.31 -54.26 -63.51
N THR A 276 -75.70 -55.41 -62.95
CA THR A 276 -75.39 -55.75 -61.55
C THR A 276 -73.89 -55.97 -61.36
N SER A 277 -73.22 -56.70 -62.26
CA SER A 277 -71.77 -56.86 -62.18
C SER A 277 -71.01 -55.54 -62.42
N ALA A 278 -71.58 -54.58 -63.15
CA ALA A 278 -71.02 -53.23 -63.26
C ALA A 278 -71.15 -52.46 -61.95
N TRP A 279 -72.32 -52.49 -61.33
CA TRP A 279 -72.56 -51.88 -60.03
C TRP A 279 -71.74 -52.53 -58.91
N GLU A 280 -71.56 -53.85 -58.92
CA GLU A 280 -70.69 -54.57 -57.98
C GLU A 280 -69.21 -54.17 -58.15
N ARG A 281 -68.73 -54.03 -59.40
CA ARG A 281 -67.38 -53.52 -59.69
C ARG A 281 -67.18 -52.08 -59.24
N GLU A 282 -68.17 -51.21 -59.47
CA GLU A 282 -68.13 -49.82 -59.02
C GLU A 282 -68.19 -49.72 -57.48
N SER A 283 -69.06 -50.51 -56.84
CA SER A 283 -69.17 -50.62 -55.38
C SER A 283 -67.85 -51.09 -54.76
N ALA A 284 -67.19 -52.11 -55.35
CA ALA A 284 -65.88 -52.57 -54.91
C ALA A 284 -64.78 -51.50 -55.09
N ALA A 285 -64.76 -50.80 -56.23
CA ALA A 285 -63.80 -49.71 -56.48
C ALA A 285 -64.01 -48.53 -55.52
N LEU A 286 -65.27 -48.19 -55.18
CA LEU A 286 -65.58 -47.19 -54.17
C LEU A 286 -65.17 -47.64 -52.76
N GLN A 287 -65.38 -48.91 -52.41
CA GLN A 287 -64.90 -49.48 -51.14
C GLN A 287 -63.37 -49.43 -51.03
N GLU A 288 -62.65 -49.76 -52.10
CA GLU A 288 -61.19 -49.65 -52.15
C GLU A 288 -60.72 -48.19 -52.04
N SER A 289 -61.36 -47.25 -52.77
CA SER A 289 -61.06 -45.82 -52.68
C SER A 289 -61.32 -45.25 -51.27
N VAL A 290 -62.40 -45.67 -50.61
CA VAL A 290 -62.70 -45.29 -49.23
C VAL A 290 -61.67 -45.89 -48.28
N GLY A 291 -61.28 -47.15 -48.45
CA GLY A 291 -60.23 -47.82 -47.67
C GLY A 291 -58.85 -47.15 -47.83
N SER A 292 -58.49 -46.73 -49.03
CA SER A 292 -57.26 -45.97 -49.27
C SER A 292 -57.31 -44.59 -48.60
N ALA A 293 -58.44 -43.88 -48.72
CA ALA A 293 -58.63 -42.57 -48.10
C ALA A 293 -58.64 -42.64 -46.56
N THR A 294 -59.21 -43.69 -45.94
CA THR A 294 -59.12 -43.90 -44.49
C THR A 294 -57.69 -44.22 -44.06
N ALA A 295 -56.97 -45.07 -44.80
CA ALA A 295 -55.56 -45.34 -44.54
C ALA A 295 -54.67 -44.09 -44.69
N GLU A 296 -54.98 -43.18 -45.61
CA GLU A 296 -54.33 -41.86 -45.70
C GLU A 296 -54.64 -40.98 -44.49
N LEU A 297 -55.91 -40.86 -44.11
CA LEU A 297 -56.30 -40.09 -42.92
C LEU A 297 -55.63 -40.61 -41.64
N ASP A 298 -55.49 -41.92 -41.50
CA ASP A 298 -54.79 -42.51 -40.36
C ASP A 298 -53.27 -42.28 -40.43
N ARG A 299 -52.63 -42.29 -41.62
CA ARG A 299 -51.23 -41.85 -41.78
C ARG A 299 -51.05 -40.39 -41.34
N TRP A 300 -51.94 -39.49 -41.77
CA TRP A 300 -51.91 -38.08 -41.38
C TRP A 300 -52.12 -37.89 -39.86
N ARG A 301 -53.01 -38.67 -39.23
CA ARG A 301 -53.22 -38.66 -37.78
C ARG A 301 -51.96 -39.08 -37.01
N HIS A 302 -51.27 -40.14 -37.43
CA HIS A 302 -50.03 -40.58 -36.80
C HIS A 302 -48.93 -39.51 -36.93
N SER A 303 -48.71 -38.96 -38.12
CA SER A 303 -47.73 -37.90 -38.34
C SER A 303 -48.05 -36.61 -37.55
N ALA A 304 -49.33 -36.27 -37.38
CA ALA A 304 -49.75 -35.16 -36.52
C ALA A 304 -49.42 -35.43 -35.04
N ALA A 305 -49.68 -36.64 -34.54
CA ALA A 305 -49.37 -37.03 -33.17
C ALA A 305 -47.84 -37.03 -32.88
N GLU A 306 -47.03 -37.47 -33.84
CA GLU A 306 -45.56 -37.36 -33.79
C GLU A 306 -45.11 -35.89 -33.69
N CYS A 307 -45.62 -35.02 -34.57
CA CYS A 307 -45.35 -33.58 -34.52
C CYS A 307 -45.78 -32.93 -33.19
N GLU A 308 -46.90 -33.34 -32.61
CA GLU A 308 -47.35 -32.88 -31.29
C GLU A 308 -46.40 -33.32 -30.18
N GLN A 309 -45.96 -34.58 -30.18
CA GLN A 309 -44.99 -35.12 -29.23
C GLN A 309 -43.63 -34.42 -29.34
N GLU A 310 -43.12 -34.20 -30.55
CA GLU A 310 -41.91 -33.41 -30.78
C GLU A 310 -42.07 -31.98 -30.25
N THR A 311 -43.20 -31.34 -30.52
CA THR A 311 -43.47 -29.98 -30.04
C THR A 311 -43.50 -29.92 -28.50
N VAL A 312 -44.07 -30.91 -27.83
CA VAL A 312 -44.02 -31.02 -26.36
C VAL A 312 -42.59 -31.25 -25.86
N SER A 313 -41.82 -32.13 -26.51
CA SER A 313 -40.40 -32.39 -26.16
C SER A 313 -39.54 -31.14 -26.33
N LEU A 314 -39.71 -30.39 -27.41
CA LEU A 314 -39.01 -29.13 -27.67
C LEU A 314 -39.40 -28.05 -26.67
N ARG A 315 -40.68 -27.93 -26.29
CA ARG A 315 -41.12 -27.01 -25.21
C ARG A 315 -40.46 -27.35 -23.88
N ALA A 316 -40.39 -28.64 -23.51
CA ALA A 316 -39.72 -29.07 -22.28
C ALA A 316 -38.22 -28.76 -22.30
N ARG A 317 -37.52 -29.04 -23.42
CA ARG A 317 -36.10 -28.68 -23.61
C ARG A 317 -35.88 -27.16 -23.55
N LEU A 318 -36.76 -26.36 -24.12
CA LEU A 318 -36.70 -24.89 -24.03
C LEU A 318 -36.93 -24.39 -22.59
N GLN A 319 -37.83 -25.01 -21.83
CA GLN A 319 -38.00 -24.73 -20.40
C GLN A 319 -36.74 -25.08 -19.60
N GLU A 320 -36.13 -26.25 -19.82
CA GLU A 320 -34.84 -26.60 -19.19
C GLU A 320 -33.73 -25.61 -19.54
N LEU A 321 -33.59 -25.23 -20.83
CA LEU A 321 -32.60 -24.25 -21.27
C LEU A 321 -32.83 -22.87 -20.64
N THR A 322 -34.10 -22.45 -20.54
CA THR A 322 -34.46 -21.20 -19.87
C THR A 322 -34.13 -21.25 -18.38
N GLN A 323 -34.42 -22.36 -17.70
CA GLN A 323 -34.10 -22.55 -16.28
C GLN A 323 -32.59 -22.61 -16.03
N ARG A 324 -31.82 -23.32 -16.87
CA ARG A 324 -30.35 -23.34 -16.82
C ARG A 324 -29.76 -21.95 -17.09
N SER A 325 -30.32 -21.18 -18.03
CA SER A 325 -29.86 -19.81 -18.30
C SER A 325 -30.15 -18.86 -17.14
N ALA A 326 -31.30 -18.98 -16.47
CA ALA A 326 -31.64 -18.23 -15.28
C ALA A 326 -30.72 -18.58 -14.09
N GLN A 327 -30.43 -19.87 -13.88
CA GLN A 327 -29.46 -20.34 -12.88
C GLN A 327 -28.05 -19.82 -13.18
N ALA A 328 -27.60 -19.87 -14.44
CA ALA A 328 -26.31 -19.33 -14.85
C ALA A 328 -26.23 -17.81 -14.62
N ALA A 329 -27.28 -17.05 -14.96
CA ALA A 329 -27.36 -15.61 -14.71
C ALA A 329 -27.34 -15.28 -13.20
N GLN A 330 -28.04 -16.06 -12.38
CA GLN A 330 -28.01 -15.92 -10.92
C GLN A 330 -26.61 -16.17 -10.36
N LEU A 331 -25.96 -17.28 -10.74
CA LEU A 331 -24.60 -17.61 -10.32
C LEU A 331 -23.59 -16.56 -10.79
N GLN A 332 -23.72 -16.05 -12.02
CA GLN A 332 -22.90 -14.95 -12.54
C GLN A 332 -23.08 -13.68 -11.70
N GLY A 333 -24.32 -13.33 -11.34
CA GLY A 333 -24.63 -12.19 -10.49
C GLY A 333 -24.05 -12.33 -9.08
N ASP A 334 -24.15 -13.52 -8.47
CA ASP A 334 -23.59 -13.77 -7.14
C ASP A 334 -22.05 -13.81 -7.15
N MET A 335 -21.43 -14.30 -8.22
CA MET A 335 -19.99 -14.18 -8.43
C MET A 335 -19.55 -12.73 -8.65
N GLN A 336 -20.31 -11.93 -9.41
CA GLN A 336 -20.03 -10.50 -9.57
C GLN A 336 -20.12 -9.74 -8.24
N LYS A 337 -21.13 -10.03 -7.40
CA LYS A 337 -21.22 -9.46 -6.03
C LYS A 337 -20.00 -9.83 -5.18
N LYS A 338 -19.58 -11.10 -5.18
CA LYS A 338 -18.38 -11.55 -4.47
C LYS A 338 -17.11 -10.88 -4.98
N CYS A 339 -16.94 -10.75 -6.30
CA CYS A 339 -15.82 -10.03 -6.89
C CYS A 339 -15.80 -8.55 -6.48
N ALA A 340 -16.95 -7.87 -6.49
CA ALA A 340 -17.06 -6.47 -6.05
C ALA A 340 -16.74 -6.30 -4.55
N ALA A 341 -17.24 -7.21 -3.70
CA ALA A 341 -16.94 -7.21 -2.26
C ALA A 341 -15.43 -7.42 -1.99
N LEU A 342 -14.81 -8.42 -2.63
CA LEU A 342 -13.37 -8.67 -2.52
C LEU A 342 -12.53 -7.53 -3.10
N GLN A 343 -13.01 -6.84 -4.14
CA GLN A 343 -12.36 -5.63 -4.67
C GLN A 343 -12.38 -4.48 -3.66
N LEU A 344 -13.53 -4.25 -3.00
CA LEU A 344 -13.67 -3.25 -1.94
C LEU A 344 -12.75 -3.57 -0.75
N GLU A 345 -12.76 -4.81 -0.27
CA GLU A 345 -11.87 -5.28 0.80
C GLU A 345 -10.39 -5.11 0.41
N CYS A 346 -10.02 -5.48 -0.83
CA CYS A 346 -8.67 -5.22 -1.34
C CYS A 346 -8.34 -3.72 -1.43
N THR A 347 -9.30 -2.82 -1.66
CA THR A 347 -9.03 -1.37 -1.61
C THR A 347 -8.87 -0.86 -0.18
N ALA A 348 -9.66 -1.36 0.77
CA ALA A 348 -9.52 -1.04 2.20
C ALA A 348 -8.16 -1.52 2.74
N LEU A 349 -7.79 -2.78 2.52
CA LEU A 349 -6.50 -3.34 2.94
C LEU A 349 -5.30 -2.61 2.31
N ARG A 350 -5.43 -2.06 1.09
CA ARG A 350 -4.39 -1.20 0.49
C ARG A 350 -4.32 0.18 1.15
N ALA A 351 -5.44 0.74 1.58
CA ALA A 351 -5.47 1.98 2.35
C ALA A 351 -4.84 1.78 3.74
N ASP A 352 -5.21 0.71 4.45
CA ASP A 352 -4.66 0.36 5.76
C ASP A 352 -3.16 0.04 5.69
N LYS A 353 -2.72 -0.67 4.65
CA LYS A 353 -1.29 -0.86 4.39
C LYS A 353 -0.56 0.48 4.25
N LYS A 354 -1.16 1.44 3.54
CA LYS A 354 -0.57 2.77 3.35
C LYS A 354 -0.51 3.55 4.68
N THR A 355 -1.58 3.58 5.46
CA THR A 355 -1.59 4.29 6.76
C THR A 355 -0.59 3.67 7.74
N LEU A 356 -0.43 2.34 7.74
CA LEU A 356 0.61 1.65 8.50
C LEU A 356 2.04 2.01 8.02
N GLN A 357 2.26 2.12 6.71
CA GLN A 357 3.55 2.57 6.16
C GLN A 357 3.86 4.03 6.53
N ASP A 358 2.88 4.93 6.44
CA ASP A 358 3.02 6.34 6.82
C ASP A 358 3.31 6.46 8.33
N ASN A 359 2.64 5.67 9.17
CA ASN A 359 2.90 5.58 10.61
C ASN A 359 4.30 5.02 10.93
N MET A 360 4.75 3.99 10.22
CA MET A 360 6.09 3.42 10.38
C MET A 360 7.18 4.46 10.06
N GLN A 361 7.06 5.17 8.93
CA GLN A 361 7.98 6.26 8.57
C GLN A 361 7.95 7.43 9.58
N ARG A 362 6.80 7.68 10.21
CA ARG A 362 6.70 8.66 11.29
C ARG A 362 7.46 8.20 12.53
N LEU A 363 7.25 6.96 12.98
CA LEU A 363 7.95 6.38 14.14
C LEU A 363 9.46 6.28 13.90
N GLU A 364 9.89 5.97 12.68
CA GLU A 364 11.30 6.04 12.28
C GLU A 364 11.87 7.46 12.47
N LYS A 365 11.17 8.51 12.02
CA LYS A 365 11.60 9.90 12.22
C LYS A 365 11.63 10.32 13.70
N GLU A 366 10.64 9.91 14.48
CA GLU A 366 10.59 10.16 15.94
C GLU A 366 11.71 9.42 16.68
N LEU A 367 12.10 8.21 16.22
CA LEU A 367 13.25 7.49 16.74
C LEU A 367 14.57 8.19 16.40
N HIS A 368 14.76 8.61 15.14
CA HIS A 368 15.96 9.36 14.74
C HIS A 368 16.09 10.67 15.52
N SER A 369 15.00 11.45 15.67
CA SER A 369 15.05 12.69 16.46
C SER A 369 15.35 12.45 17.95
N SER A 370 14.88 11.32 18.51
CA SER A 370 15.22 10.89 19.86
C SER A 370 16.68 10.43 19.99
N GLN A 371 17.23 9.77 18.97
CA GLN A 371 18.66 9.41 18.90
C GLN A 371 19.53 10.66 18.78
N ASP A 372 19.14 11.64 17.96
CA ASP A 372 19.82 12.93 17.84
C ASP A 372 19.84 13.68 19.17
N GLN A 373 18.69 13.77 19.85
CA GLN A 373 18.59 14.33 21.21
C GLN A 373 19.46 13.56 22.21
N GLY A 374 19.46 12.22 22.17
CA GLY A 374 20.34 11.38 22.98
C GLY A 374 21.83 11.67 22.71
N SER A 375 22.21 11.91 21.46
CA SER A 375 23.58 12.28 21.08
C SER A 375 23.96 13.68 21.58
N LEU A 376 23.03 14.64 21.56
CA LEU A 376 23.23 16.01 22.08
C LEU A 376 23.37 15.99 23.61
N LEU A 377 22.52 15.23 24.31
CA LEU A 377 22.64 15.01 25.74
C LEU A 377 23.94 14.28 26.09
N GLY A 378 24.35 13.27 25.30
CA GLY A 378 25.64 12.60 25.45
C GLY A 378 26.82 13.57 25.33
N ARG A 379 26.83 14.44 24.31
CA ARG A 379 27.84 15.50 24.15
C ARG A 379 27.86 16.47 25.34
N SER A 380 26.68 16.81 25.87
CA SER A 380 26.53 17.66 27.06
C SER A 380 27.11 16.99 28.31
N VAL A 381 26.77 15.72 28.56
CA VAL A 381 27.33 14.93 29.67
C VAL A 381 28.86 14.81 29.55
N SER A 382 29.40 14.51 28.36
CA SER A 382 30.85 14.49 28.16
C SER A 382 31.51 15.86 28.30
N ALA A 383 30.79 16.96 28.08
CA ALA A 383 31.28 18.31 28.36
C ALA A 383 31.30 18.61 29.86
N LEU A 384 30.22 18.28 30.56
CA LEU A 384 30.13 18.41 32.02
C LEU A 384 31.19 17.55 32.73
N GLN A 385 31.41 16.32 32.29
CA GLN A 385 32.48 15.43 32.79
C GLN A 385 33.88 16.04 32.58
N ARG A 386 34.14 16.66 31.42
CA ARG A 386 35.41 17.39 31.19
C ARG A 386 35.56 18.57 32.14
N THR A 387 34.54 19.42 32.28
CA THR A 387 34.59 20.55 33.22
C THR A 387 34.69 20.10 34.68
N GLN A 388 34.10 18.96 35.04
CA GLN A 388 34.25 18.37 36.37
C GLN A 388 35.71 17.95 36.61
N GLY A 389 36.33 17.22 35.69
CA GLY A 389 37.74 16.83 35.81
C GLY A 389 38.71 18.02 35.82
N GLU A 390 38.41 19.08 35.07
CA GLU A 390 39.15 20.35 35.12
C GLU A 390 39.02 21.05 36.49
N LEU A 391 37.82 21.06 37.09
CA LEU A 391 37.56 21.60 38.41
C LEU A 391 38.21 20.77 39.53
N GLU A 392 38.17 19.44 39.42
CA GLU A 392 38.86 18.51 40.34
C GLU A 392 40.39 18.71 40.28
N SER A 393 40.95 18.84 39.07
CA SER A 393 42.38 19.14 38.88
C SER A 393 42.77 20.49 39.48
N ARG A 394 41.95 21.53 39.27
CA ARG A 394 42.14 22.85 39.90
C ARG A 394 42.02 22.81 41.41
N LEU A 395 41.11 22.01 41.95
CA LEU A 395 40.96 21.85 43.40
C LEU A 395 42.19 21.18 44.02
N ALA A 396 42.74 20.15 43.37
CA ALA A 396 43.99 19.52 43.77
C ALA A 396 45.17 20.52 43.71
N GLU A 397 45.32 21.27 42.61
CA GLU A 397 46.36 22.31 42.47
C GLU A 397 46.24 23.40 43.55
N GLN A 398 45.03 23.86 43.87
CA GLN A 398 44.80 24.80 44.98
C GLN A 398 45.13 24.19 46.34
N GLN A 399 44.79 22.92 46.58
CA GLN A 399 45.15 22.21 47.82
C GLN A 399 46.66 22.10 47.98
N ASP A 400 47.38 21.70 46.93
CA ASP A 400 48.84 21.63 46.93
C ASP A 400 49.46 23.02 47.13
N GLN A 401 48.95 24.05 46.46
CA GLN A 401 49.41 25.43 46.63
C GLN A 401 49.17 25.94 48.07
N HIS A 402 48.04 25.59 48.69
CA HIS A 402 47.78 25.88 50.10
C HIS A 402 48.72 25.13 51.05
N GLN A 403 49.01 23.85 50.78
CA GLN A 403 49.98 23.06 51.56
C GLN A 403 51.40 23.65 51.45
N GLN A 404 51.84 24.00 50.25
CA GLN A 404 53.13 24.66 49.99
C GLN A 404 53.21 26.03 50.67
N ASN A 405 52.15 26.84 50.61
CA ASN A 405 52.11 28.13 51.30
C ASN A 405 52.11 27.96 52.82
N SER A 406 51.38 26.97 53.36
CA SER A 406 51.37 26.67 54.79
C SER A 406 52.74 26.20 55.29
N THR A 407 53.41 25.30 54.57
CA THR A 407 54.78 24.83 54.92
C THR A 407 55.81 25.94 54.79
N ARG A 408 55.72 26.79 53.75
CA ARG A 408 56.57 27.98 53.59
C ARG A 408 56.38 28.99 54.73
N LEU A 409 55.14 29.28 55.10
CA LEU A 409 54.83 30.20 56.22
C LEU A 409 55.31 29.63 57.56
N LYS A 410 55.15 28.32 57.80
CA LYS A 410 55.72 27.64 58.99
C LYS A 410 57.24 27.77 59.01
N ALA A 411 57.93 27.50 57.90
CA ALA A 411 59.38 27.65 57.81
C ALA A 411 59.85 29.10 58.02
N GLN A 412 59.11 30.10 57.51
CA GLN A 412 59.36 31.51 57.78
C GLN A 412 59.15 31.88 59.25
N LEU A 413 58.11 31.33 59.88
CA LEU A 413 57.81 31.52 61.30
C LEU A 413 58.90 30.88 62.18
N ASP A 414 59.36 29.68 61.85
CA ASP A 414 60.49 29.02 62.51
C ASP A 414 61.80 29.81 62.37
N LEU A 415 62.06 30.37 61.19
CA LEU A 415 63.23 31.25 60.95
C LEU A 415 63.11 32.55 61.75
N ALA A 416 61.94 33.18 61.76
CA ALA A 416 61.68 34.38 62.56
C ALA A 416 61.81 34.09 64.06
N ALA A 417 61.23 32.98 64.56
CA ALA A 417 61.34 32.55 65.95
C ALA A 417 62.78 32.24 66.35
N LYS A 418 63.58 31.62 65.48
CA LYS A 418 65.03 31.45 65.67
C LYS A 418 65.75 32.80 65.72
N ARG A 419 65.41 33.75 64.84
CA ARG A 419 66.01 35.09 64.83
C ARG A 419 65.65 35.88 66.10
N THR A 420 64.40 35.83 66.55
CA THR A 420 63.96 36.46 67.80
C THR A 420 64.64 35.83 69.01
N LYS A 421 64.78 34.50 69.07
CA LYS A 421 65.56 33.84 70.14
C LYS A 421 67.04 34.24 70.12
N GLY A 422 67.64 34.38 68.93
CA GLY A 422 69.01 34.90 68.76
C GLY A 422 69.13 36.33 69.27
N LEU A 423 68.26 37.24 68.82
CA LEU A 423 68.21 38.64 69.26
C LEU A 423 67.91 38.78 70.76
N GLN A 424 67.07 37.91 71.33
CA GLN A 424 66.81 37.89 72.77
C GLN A 424 68.06 37.47 73.54
N LYS A 425 68.81 36.47 73.06
CA LYS A 425 70.09 36.10 73.67
C LYS A 425 71.12 37.23 73.53
N GLU A 426 71.25 37.85 72.36
CA GLU A 426 72.10 39.03 72.14
C GLU A 426 71.71 40.19 73.09
N TYR A 427 70.41 40.37 73.37
CA TYR A 427 69.91 41.35 74.35
C TYR A 427 70.26 40.94 75.81
N GLU A 428 70.10 39.68 76.18
CA GLU A 428 70.49 39.16 77.50
C GLU A 428 72.00 39.28 77.74
N ASP A 429 72.81 38.91 76.74
CA ASP A 429 74.28 39.05 76.75
C ASP A 429 74.68 40.54 76.89
N THR A 430 74.11 41.46 76.09
CA THR A 430 74.39 42.91 76.21
C THR A 430 73.83 43.54 77.50
N GLN A 431 72.77 42.99 78.09
CA GLN A 431 72.28 43.42 79.41
C GLN A 431 73.28 43.03 80.52
N VAL A 432 73.91 41.87 80.43
CA VAL A 432 75.00 41.46 81.34
C VAL A 432 76.22 42.36 81.15
N GLU A 433 76.64 42.62 79.91
CA GLU A 433 77.72 43.57 79.62
C GLU A 433 77.43 44.98 80.19
N LEU A 434 76.18 45.46 80.06
CA LEU A 434 75.77 46.76 80.62
C LEU A 434 75.85 46.79 82.15
N VAL A 435 75.54 45.69 82.84
CA VAL A 435 75.71 45.59 84.30
C VAL A 435 77.19 45.62 84.66
N GLN A 436 78.04 44.85 83.97
CA GLN A 436 79.50 44.88 84.19
C GLN A 436 80.11 46.27 83.94
N VAL A 437 79.62 47.00 82.92
CA VAL A 437 80.06 48.38 82.66
C VAL A 437 79.57 49.33 83.76
N LYS A 438 78.36 49.16 84.29
CA LYS A 438 77.87 49.95 85.43
C LYS A 438 78.68 49.70 86.70
N GLU A 439 78.98 48.44 87.01
CA GLU A 439 79.83 48.04 88.13
C GLU A 439 81.22 48.69 88.00
N ARG A 440 81.86 48.60 86.83
CA ARG A 440 83.12 49.28 86.53
C ARG A 440 83.03 50.81 86.64
N CYS A 441 81.92 51.43 86.23
CA CYS A 441 81.72 52.85 86.44
C CYS A 441 81.63 53.20 87.93
N CYS A 442 80.96 52.38 88.74
CA CYS A 442 80.92 52.57 90.19
C CYS A 442 82.30 52.36 90.84
N GLU A 443 83.09 51.37 90.39
CA GLU A 443 84.49 51.18 90.81
C GLU A 443 85.33 52.43 90.50
N VAL A 444 85.27 52.93 89.26
CA VAL A 444 86.01 54.14 88.83
C VAL A 444 85.51 55.41 89.54
N GLU A 445 84.22 55.51 89.85
CA GLU A 445 83.69 56.60 90.68
C GLU A 445 84.20 56.51 92.14
N GLN A 446 84.31 55.31 92.70
CA GLN A 446 84.90 55.08 94.02
C GLN A 446 86.40 55.39 94.04
N GLU A 447 87.17 54.96 93.03
CA GLU A 447 88.58 55.31 92.85
C GLU A 447 88.77 56.83 92.70
N LYS A 448 87.90 57.49 91.94
CA LYS A 448 87.90 58.96 91.83
C LYS A 448 87.65 59.64 93.17
N LEU A 449 86.75 59.09 94.00
CA LEU A 449 86.50 59.61 95.35
C LEU A 449 87.72 59.40 96.24
N SER A 450 88.32 58.21 96.29
CA SER A 450 89.53 57.98 97.08
C SER A 450 90.72 58.83 96.62
N LEU A 451 90.95 58.96 95.31
CA LEU A 451 91.95 59.88 94.76
C LEU A 451 91.65 61.35 95.11
N SER A 452 90.37 61.73 95.24
CA SER A 452 90.01 63.09 95.69
C SER A 452 90.27 63.31 97.18
N GLU A 453 90.12 62.27 98.01
CA GLU A 453 90.47 62.27 99.43
C GLU A 453 91.99 62.32 99.62
N GLU A 454 92.75 61.51 98.87
CA GLU A 454 94.21 61.57 98.81
C GLU A 454 94.70 62.95 98.34
N LEU A 455 94.10 63.54 97.31
CA LEU A 455 94.42 64.90 96.88
C LEU A 455 94.08 65.95 97.95
N GLN A 456 93.02 65.76 98.75
CA GLN A 456 92.73 66.63 99.89
C GLN A 456 93.74 66.44 101.03
N GLN A 457 94.19 65.21 101.32
CA GLN A 457 95.30 64.96 102.25
C GLN A 457 96.57 65.65 101.76
N CYS A 458 96.96 65.48 100.49
CA CYS A 458 98.10 66.18 99.89
C CYS A 458 97.96 67.71 99.96
N ARG A 459 96.76 68.28 99.77
CA ARG A 459 96.48 69.72 99.96
C ARG A 459 96.58 70.17 101.41
N VAL A 460 96.29 69.31 102.39
CA VAL A 460 96.51 69.60 103.82
C VAL A 460 98.00 69.50 104.14
N SER A 461 98.72 68.50 103.61
CA SER A 461 100.18 68.40 103.74
C SER A 461 100.91 69.60 103.12
N LEU A 462 100.47 70.08 101.95
CA LEU A 462 100.98 71.31 101.34
C LEU A 462 100.70 72.54 102.21
N ARG A 463 99.47 72.70 102.72
CA ARG A 463 99.15 73.80 103.66
C ARG A 463 100.01 73.75 104.93
N HIS A 464 100.31 72.58 105.48
CA HIS A 464 101.23 72.46 106.61
C HIS A 464 102.70 72.75 106.26
N LEU A 465 103.09 72.68 104.99
CA LEU A 465 104.40 73.15 104.53
C LEU A 465 104.40 74.67 104.30
N GLU A 466 103.32 75.24 103.77
CA GLU A 466 103.10 76.69 103.66
C GLU A 466 103.06 77.36 105.04
N GLU A 467 102.35 76.79 106.02
CA GLU A 467 102.35 77.19 107.44
C GLU A 467 103.70 77.02 108.15
N ARG A 468 104.64 76.28 107.53
CA ARG A 468 106.03 76.14 107.99
C ARG A 468 106.94 77.16 107.33
N ALA A 469 106.62 77.59 106.12
CA ALA A 469 107.30 78.66 105.40
C ALA A 469 106.93 80.05 105.95
N SER A 470 105.67 80.32 106.27
CA SER A 470 105.25 81.61 106.85
C SER A 470 105.90 81.89 108.22
N ARG A 471 106.11 80.86 109.05
CA ARG A 471 106.88 80.97 110.32
C ARG A 471 108.36 81.33 110.11
N TYR A 472 108.88 81.18 108.89
CA TYR A 472 110.22 81.61 108.49
C TYR A 472 110.26 83.08 108.01
N GLU A 473 109.10 83.68 107.68
CA GLU A 473 108.99 85.09 107.28
C GLU A 473 108.72 86.00 108.48
N ASP A 474 107.86 85.58 109.42
CA ASP A 474 107.61 86.33 110.68
C ASP A 474 108.88 86.52 111.52
N THR A 475 109.81 85.56 111.48
CA THR A 475 111.10 85.64 112.19
C THR A 475 112.15 86.53 111.50
N GLN A 476 111.89 87.02 110.28
CA GLN A 476 112.75 88.05 109.66
C GLN A 476 112.35 89.49 110.04
N VAL A 477 111.10 89.73 110.43
CA VAL A 477 110.61 91.08 110.80
C VAL A 477 111.26 91.56 112.11
N GLU A 478 111.41 90.69 113.11
CA GLU A 478 112.10 91.03 114.36
C GLU A 478 113.60 91.38 114.15
N LEU A 479 114.25 90.79 113.14
CA LEU A 479 115.66 91.06 112.82
C LEU A 479 115.86 92.46 112.18
N VAL A 480 114.82 93.03 111.57
CA VAL A 480 114.85 94.38 110.98
C VAL A 480 114.68 95.45 112.06
N GLN A 481 113.75 95.26 113.00
CA GLN A 481 113.52 96.22 114.09
C GLN A 481 114.70 96.36 115.06
N VAL A 482 115.54 95.33 115.20
CA VAL A 482 116.81 95.42 115.96
C VAL A 482 117.88 96.22 115.18
N LYS A 483 117.87 96.20 113.85
CA LYS A 483 118.83 96.96 113.03
C LYS A 483 118.55 98.46 113.03
N GLU A 484 117.29 98.88 112.95
CA GLU A 484 116.92 100.31 112.98
C GLU A 484 117.35 100.97 114.30
N ARG A 485 117.12 100.30 115.44
CA ARG A 485 117.55 100.78 116.77
C ARG A 485 119.07 100.82 116.98
N CYS A 486 119.86 100.12 116.18
CA CYS A 486 121.32 100.26 116.22
C CYS A 486 121.80 101.54 115.50
N CYS A 487 121.11 101.98 114.44
CA CYS A 487 121.47 103.18 113.68
C CYS A 487 121.24 104.48 114.48
N GLU A 488 120.20 104.54 115.30
CA GLU A 488 119.91 105.71 116.15
C GLU A 488 121.02 105.96 117.19
N VAL A 489 121.49 104.88 117.85
CA VAL A 489 122.58 104.95 118.85
C VAL A 489 123.93 105.33 118.21
N GLU A 490 124.17 104.98 116.94
CA GLU A 490 125.37 105.41 116.22
C GLU A 490 125.35 106.88 115.78
N GLN A 491 124.16 107.47 115.60
CA GLN A 491 124.01 108.91 115.34
C GLN A 491 124.31 109.76 116.58
N GLU A 492 123.85 109.35 117.78
CA GLU A 492 124.15 110.04 119.04
C GLU A 492 125.65 109.98 119.41
N LYS A 493 126.33 108.90 119.04
CA LYS A 493 127.78 108.75 119.23
C LYS A 493 128.60 109.74 118.39
N LEU A 494 128.09 110.14 117.21
CA LEU A 494 128.79 111.06 116.30
C LEU A 494 128.67 112.51 116.76
N SER A 495 127.49 112.97 117.19
CA SER A 495 127.30 114.35 117.69
C SER A 495 128.14 114.64 118.95
N LEU A 496 128.16 113.70 119.90
CA LEU A 496 129.03 113.79 121.10
C LEU A 496 130.54 113.83 120.77
N SER A 497 130.95 113.37 119.59
CA SER A 497 132.36 113.44 119.16
C SER A 497 132.76 114.81 118.60
N GLU A 498 131.81 115.55 118.02
CA GLU A 498 132.03 116.90 117.47
C GLU A 498 132.15 117.94 118.60
N GLU A 499 131.30 117.86 119.62
CA GLU A 499 131.38 118.74 120.81
C GLU A 499 132.71 118.56 121.57
N LEU A 500 133.22 117.33 121.67
CA LEU A 500 134.53 117.04 122.28
C LEU A 500 135.72 117.54 121.44
N GLN A 501 135.58 117.64 120.11
CA GLN A 501 136.57 118.30 119.25
C GLN A 501 136.62 119.81 119.53
N GLN A 502 135.46 120.45 119.65
CA GLN A 502 135.36 121.90 119.80
C GLN A 502 135.98 122.40 121.12
N CYS A 503 135.82 121.64 122.22
CA CYS A 503 136.53 121.91 123.48
C CYS A 503 138.07 121.76 123.40
N ARG A 504 138.60 120.90 122.51
CA ARG A 504 140.05 120.68 122.33
C ARG A 504 140.75 121.72 121.45
N VAL A 505 140.01 122.54 120.72
CA VAL A 505 140.57 123.66 119.95
C VAL A 505 140.76 124.88 120.86
N SER A 506 139.76 125.17 121.70
CA SER A 506 139.79 126.29 122.66
C SER A 506 140.94 126.20 123.67
N LEU A 507 141.32 124.98 124.09
CA LEU A 507 142.43 124.74 125.02
C LEU A 507 143.80 125.09 124.42
N ARG A 508 144.04 124.77 123.14
CA ARG A 508 145.33 125.05 122.46
C ARG A 508 145.61 126.54 122.28
N HIS A 509 144.58 127.38 122.13
CA HIS A 509 144.76 128.83 122.05
C HIS A 509 145.15 129.50 123.38
N LEU A 510 144.98 128.82 124.52
CA LEU A 510 145.51 129.28 125.81
C LEU A 510 146.99 128.93 125.98
N GLU A 511 147.44 127.81 125.40
CA GLU A 511 148.83 127.36 125.44
C GLU A 511 149.75 128.19 124.52
N GLU A 512 149.29 128.57 123.32
CA GLU A 512 150.08 129.41 122.37
C GLU A 512 150.38 130.84 122.87
N ARG A 513 149.67 131.33 123.89
CA ARG A 513 149.93 132.65 124.50
C ARG A 513 150.91 132.57 125.66
N ALA A 514 151.17 131.37 126.20
CA ALA A 514 152.16 131.15 127.26
C ALA A 514 153.60 131.09 126.71
N SER A 515 153.83 130.46 125.55
CA SER A 515 155.19 130.25 125.02
C SER A 515 155.89 131.51 124.50
N ARG A 516 155.17 132.60 124.21
CA ARG A 516 155.77 133.87 123.73
C ARG A 516 156.36 134.75 124.83
N TYR A 517 156.45 134.25 126.06
CA TYR A 517 157.15 134.93 127.17
C TYR A 517 158.61 134.47 127.35
N GLU A 518 159.06 133.39 126.68
CA GLU A 518 160.41 132.85 126.86
C GLU A 518 161.43 133.33 125.80
N ASP A 519 160.99 133.72 124.59
CA ASP A 519 161.87 134.06 123.46
C ASP A 519 162.57 135.45 123.51
N THR A 520 162.39 136.25 124.58
CA THR A 520 163.11 137.53 124.74
C THR A 520 163.89 137.65 126.06
N GLN A 521 164.21 136.52 126.70
CA GLN A 521 165.16 136.50 127.84
C GLN A 521 166.60 136.15 127.43
N VAL A 522 166.85 135.85 126.14
CA VAL A 522 168.17 135.38 125.63
C VAL A 522 169.09 136.53 125.14
N GLU A 523 168.56 137.68 124.74
CA GLU A 523 169.38 138.82 124.25
C GLU A 523 170.18 139.56 125.36
N LEU A 524 170.02 139.19 126.64
CA LEU A 524 170.75 139.82 127.76
C LEU A 524 172.19 139.27 127.94
N VAL A 525 172.62 138.30 127.13
CA VAL A 525 173.94 137.64 127.27
C VAL A 525 174.95 138.08 126.18
N GLN A 526 174.55 138.25 124.92
CA GLN A 526 175.49 138.55 123.81
C GLN A 526 176.14 139.95 123.88
N VAL A 527 175.61 140.89 124.67
CA VAL A 527 176.29 142.17 124.95
C VAL A 527 177.28 142.06 126.11
N LYS A 528 177.12 141.04 126.97
CA LYS A 528 177.95 140.83 128.16
C LYS A 528 179.32 140.21 127.85
N GLU A 529 179.43 139.47 126.75
CA GLU A 529 180.70 138.91 126.25
C GLU A 529 181.55 139.97 125.51
N ARG A 530 180.92 140.95 124.84
CA ARG A 530 181.62 142.03 124.12
C ARG A 530 182.37 143.03 124.99
N CYS A 531 182.25 142.96 126.32
CA CYS A 531 183.09 143.72 127.24
C CYS A 531 184.49 143.11 127.44
N CYS A 532 184.74 141.85 127.08
CA CYS A 532 185.99 141.15 127.44
C CYS A 532 186.99 140.96 126.29
N GLU A 533 186.57 140.96 125.02
CA GLU A 533 187.45 140.57 123.91
C GLU A 533 188.40 141.68 123.42
N VAL A 534 188.04 142.96 123.53
CA VAL A 534 188.79 144.07 122.89
C VAL A 534 189.61 144.93 123.88
N GLU A 535 189.46 144.73 125.19
CA GLU A 535 190.53 145.09 126.14
C GLU A 535 191.85 144.33 125.85
N GLN A 536 191.76 143.20 125.13
CA GLN A 536 192.90 142.37 124.74
C GLN A 536 193.63 142.88 123.47
N GLU A 537 192.93 143.57 122.55
CA GLU A 537 193.56 144.18 121.35
C GLU A 537 194.35 145.46 121.67
N LYS A 538 194.04 146.10 122.81
CA LYS A 538 194.76 147.26 123.35
C LYS A 538 196.23 146.97 123.72
N LEU A 539 196.62 145.69 123.82
CA LEU A 539 197.94 145.26 124.30
C LEU A 539 198.75 144.43 123.29
N SER A 540 198.12 143.78 122.29
CA SER A 540 198.85 142.97 121.29
C SER A 540 199.47 143.81 120.16
N LEU A 541 198.75 144.80 119.62
CA LEU A 541 199.25 145.62 118.51
C LEU A 541 200.26 146.72 118.93
N SER A 542 200.49 146.90 120.24
CA SER A 542 201.64 147.65 120.75
C SER A 542 202.97 146.88 120.61
N GLU A 543 202.96 145.56 120.41
CA GLU A 543 204.18 144.75 120.27
C GLU A 543 204.59 144.53 118.80
N GLU A 544 203.67 144.64 117.82
CA GLU A 544 204.00 144.52 116.38
C GLU A 544 204.69 145.76 115.76
N LEU A 545 204.82 146.89 116.48
CA LEU A 545 205.44 148.12 115.94
C LEU A 545 206.96 148.00 115.66
N GLN A 546 207.65 146.94 116.12
CA GLN A 546 209.09 146.75 115.89
C GLN A 546 209.49 145.50 115.08
N GLN A 547 208.59 144.53 114.91
CA GLN A 547 208.87 143.22 114.32
C GLN A 547 207.96 143.04 113.08
N CYS A 548 208.29 143.42 111.84
CA CYS A 548 209.58 143.25 111.19
C CYS A 548 209.78 144.22 110.02
N ARG A 549 210.32 145.39 110.39
CA ARG A 549 211.45 146.07 109.72
C ARG A 549 212.62 145.15 109.29
N VAL A 550 212.58 143.84 109.58
CA VAL A 550 213.64 142.85 109.32
C VAL A 550 213.40 142.05 108.02
N SER A 551 212.15 141.86 107.56
CA SER A 551 211.85 140.98 106.41
C SER A 551 211.86 141.67 105.04
N LEU A 552 212.02 143.00 104.97
CA LEU A 552 212.56 143.63 103.77
C LEU A 552 214.10 143.52 103.81
N ARG A 553 214.65 142.32 103.56
CA ARG A 553 216.10 142.21 103.26
C ARG A 553 216.59 140.99 102.49
N HIS A 554 216.08 139.79 102.73
CA HIS A 554 216.53 138.57 102.03
C HIS A 554 215.30 137.80 101.53
N LEU A 555 215.12 137.66 100.21
CA LEU A 555 215.88 136.75 99.33
C LEU A 555 215.77 135.32 99.85
N GLU A 556 214.87 134.55 99.23
CA GLU A 556 214.93 133.10 98.93
C GLU A 556 213.51 132.66 98.50
N GLU A 557 213.01 133.14 97.35
CA GLU A 557 213.26 132.55 96.02
C GLU A 557 212.40 131.30 95.67
N ARG A 558 211.19 131.55 95.10
CA ARG A 558 210.55 130.84 93.94
C ARG A 558 209.87 129.42 94.11
N ALA A 559 208.49 129.37 94.13
CA ALA A 559 207.51 128.30 93.66
C ALA A 559 207.31 126.93 94.45
N SER A 560 206.28 126.03 94.32
CA SER A 560 204.81 125.96 93.90
C SER A 560 204.20 124.51 94.11
N ARG A 561 202.90 124.23 94.49
CA ARG A 561 202.36 122.85 94.85
C ARG A 561 200.82 122.48 94.65
N PRO A 562 200.34 121.19 94.77
CA PRO A 562 198.98 120.60 94.42
C PRO A 562 198.25 119.58 95.42
N SER A 563 197.15 118.84 95.05
CA SER A 563 196.79 117.36 95.30
C SER A 563 195.67 116.73 96.28
N LEU A 564 195.24 115.44 96.00
CA LEU A 564 194.84 114.21 96.85
C LEU A 564 193.39 113.61 97.22
N GLN A 565 193.03 112.36 96.75
CA GLN A 565 192.75 110.99 97.42
C GLN A 565 191.43 110.43 98.18
N PRO A 566 191.28 109.10 98.64
CA PRO A 566 190.03 108.25 98.59
C PRO A 566 189.70 107.22 99.77
N LEU A 567 188.89 106.14 99.53
CA LEU A 567 188.95 104.70 100.04
C LEU A 567 188.29 104.20 101.39
N LEU A 568 187.44 103.13 101.33
CA LEU A 568 187.32 101.90 102.21
C LEU A 568 186.07 101.06 101.79
N ALA A 569 186.15 99.81 101.31
CA ALA A 569 186.41 98.50 101.97
C ALA A 569 185.10 97.76 102.39
N VAL A 570 184.71 96.56 101.91
CA VAL A 570 185.39 95.26 101.67
C VAL A 570 185.11 94.24 102.81
N LEU A 571 184.75 93.01 102.40
CA LEU A 571 184.71 91.74 103.18
C LEU A 571 183.63 91.53 104.26
N ALA A 572 182.47 91.04 103.81
CA ALA A 572 181.67 90.05 104.56
C ALA A 572 181.04 88.99 103.61
N GLY A 573 181.81 88.51 102.64
CA GLY A 573 181.35 87.50 101.66
C GLY A 573 181.92 86.08 101.84
N VAL A 574 182.93 85.88 102.70
CA VAL A 574 183.68 84.60 102.77
C VAL A 574 184.01 84.17 104.22
N VAL A 575 183.12 84.52 105.16
CA VAL A 575 182.71 83.52 106.16
C VAL A 575 181.63 82.73 105.43
N LEU A 576 182.08 81.70 104.72
CA LEU A 576 181.81 80.33 105.13
C LEU A 576 180.32 79.98 104.84
N ALA A 577 179.98 79.17 103.84
CA ALA A 577 180.77 78.02 103.38
C ALA A 577 181.44 77.27 104.55
N ALA A 578 180.77 77.28 105.72
CA ALA A 578 180.93 76.37 106.85
C ALA A 578 179.70 75.46 106.87
N LEU A 579 179.59 74.46 106.01
CA LEU A 579 180.48 74.04 104.92
C LEU A 579 179.54 73.70 103.72
N LEU A 580 179.99 73.50 102.47
CA LEU A 580 180.67 72.26 102.11
C LEU A 580 180.03 71.09 102.91
N TRP A 581 178.77 70.77 102.66
CA TRP A 581 178.50 69.65 101.76
C TRP A 581 177.02 69.63 101.32
N GLY A 582 176.66 69.91 100.07
CA GLY A 582 177.46 70.48 98.99
C GLY A 582 177.16 69.88 97.61
N CYS A 583 176.62 70.73 96.74
CA CYS A 583 176.75 70.74 95.27
C CYS A 583 176.20 69.59 94.40
N SER A 584 175.77 70.04 93.21
CA SER A 584 175.54 69.26 91.97
C SER A 584 174.16 68.59 91.85
N SER A 585 173.34 68.88 90.83
CA SER A 585 173.53 69.79 89.70
C SER A 585 172.19 70.18 89.06
N LEU A 586 172.02 71.47 88.75
CA LEU A 586 171.11 72.02 87.72
C LEU A 586 169.74 71.33 87.53
N TRP A 587 168.67 71.93 88.07
CA TRP A 587 167.43 72.31 87.36
C TRP A 587 166.61 73.24 88.26
#